data_AF-A0A7C7RGT9-F1
#
_entry.id   AF-A0A7C7RGT9-F1
#
_cell.length_a   1.000
_cell.length_b   1.000
_cell.length_c   1.000
_cell.angle_alpha   90.00
_cell.angle_beta   90.00
_cell.angle_gamma   90.00
#
_symmetry.space_group_name_H-M   'P 1'
#
loop_
_entity.id
_entity.type
_entity.pdbx_description
1 polymer ?
#
loop_
_entity_poly.entity_id
_entity_poly.type
_entity_poly.pdbx_seq_one_letter_code
_entity_poly.pdbx_strand_id
1 'polypeptide(L)'
;QILINQRGEVIVDGEHVDRLLIMDFQHPYRLVKVGSGLFAPEDEMDAGEPAKEAKVRQGYLEGSNVRAIEEMVEMLLSYRRYEADHKAIQIQDETLGKAVNELGTVR
;
A
#
# COMPACT_ATOMS: atom_id res chain seq x y z
N GLN A 1 16.89 33.37 -3.84
CA GLN A 1 16.19 32.54 -2.83
C GLN A 1 14.88 32.05 -3.43
N ILE A 2 14.57 30.76 -3.30
CA ILE A 2 13.32 30.16 -3.80
C ILE A 2 12.36 29.93 -2.65
N LEU A 3 11.17 30.50 -2.74
CA LEU A 3 10.09 30.34 -1.77
C LEU A 3 8.87 29.77 -2.46
N ILE A 4 8.25 28.75 -1.85
CA ILE A 4 7.00 28.18 -2.32
C ILE A 4 5.96 28.40 -1.23
N ASN A 5 4.96 29.22 -1.52
CA ASN A 5 3.95 29.57 -0.52
C ASN A 5 2.87 28.48 -0.37
N GLN A 6 1.91 28.68 0.55
CA GLN A 6 0.85 27.70 0.81
C GLN A 6 -0.08 27.41 -0.37
N ARG A 7 -0.12 28.30 -1.37
CA ARG A 7 -0.91 28.15 -2.60
C ARG A 7 -0.12 27.46 -3.72
N GLY A 8 1.13 27.05 -3.45
CA GLY A 8 2.02 26.45 -4.44
C GLY A 8 2.65 27.45 -5.41
N GLU A 9 2.54 28.75 -5.15
CA GLU A 9 3.18 29.79 -5.98
C GLU A 9 4.69 29.81 -5.70
N VAL A 10 5.48 29.76 -6.77
CA VAL A 10 6.93 29.73 -6.78
C VAL A 10 7.44 31.15 -6.97
N ILE A 11 8.16 31.64 -5.96
CA ILE A 11 8.74 32.97 -5.91
C ILE A 11 10.27 32.83 -5.92
N VAL A 12 10.92 33.49 -6.88
CA VAL A 12 12.38 33.51 -7.00
C VAL A 12 12.84 34.95 -6.92
N ASP A 13 13.70 35.25 -5.95
CA ASP A 13 14.28 36.60 -5.75
C ASP A 13 13.23 37.72 -5.62
N GLY A 14 12.04 37.38 -5.12
CA GLY A 14 10.93 38.31 -4.87
C GLY A 14 9.92 38.41 -6.01
N GLU A 15 10.16 37.77 -7.16
CA GLU A 15 9.23 37.75 -8.28
C GLU A 15 8.47 36.42 -8.37
N HIS A 16 7.18 36.50 -8.73
CA HIS A 16 6.37 35.32 -9.02
C HIS A 16 6.79 34.73 -10.37
N VAL A 17 7.27 33.49 -10.35
CA VAL A 17 7.72 32.78 -11.56
C VAL A 17 6.65 31.83 -12.07
N ASP A 18 6.06 31.01 -11.20
CA ASP A 18 5.10 29.98 -11.61
C ASP A 18 4.25 29.46 -10.43
N ARG A 19 3.37 28.49 -10.66
CA ARG A 19 2.60 27.78 -9.63
C ARG A 19 2.61 26.27 -9.87
N LEU A 20 2.78 25.50 -8.80
CA LEU A 20 2.64 24.05 -8.84
C LEU A 20 1.20 23.64 -9.24
N LEU A 21 1.09 22.80 -10.26
CA LEU A 21 -0.16 22.15 -10.62
C LEU A 21 -0.37 20.96 -9.67
N ILE A 22 -1.46 21.00 -8.91
CA ILE A 22 -1.88 19.92 -8.02
C ILE A 22 -3.20 19.39 -8.54
N MET A 23 -3.24 18.08 -8.81
CA MET A 23 -4.41 17.38 -9.32
C MET A 23 -5.02 16.51 -8.22
N ASP A 24 -6.32 16.37 -8.24
CA ASP A 24 -7.12 15.49 -7.40
C ASP A 24 -7.87 14.50 -8.28
N PHE A 25 -7.97 13.26 -7.83
CA PHE A 25 -8.62 12.18 -8.57
C PHE A 25 -9.85 11.75 -7.80
N GLN A 26 -11.01 11.68 -8.45
CA GLN A 26 -12.26 11.31 -7.78
C GLN A 26 -12.18 9.90 -7.16
N HIS A 27 -11.40 9.00 -7.77
CA HIS A 27 -11.23 7.62 -7.30
C HIS A 27 -9.74 7.27 -7.10
N PRO A 28 -9.07 7.76 -6.04
CA PRO A 28 -7.63 7.56 -5.84
C PRO A 28 -7.22 6.09 -5.70
N TYR A 29 -8.14 5.23 -5.25
CA TYR A 29 -7.92 3.79 -5.10
C TYR A 29 -7.85 3.03 -6.43
N ARG A 30 -8.18 3.68 -7.56
CA ARG A 30 -7.95 3.15 -8.91
C ARG A 30 -6.60 3.56 -9.49
N LEU A 31 -5.81 4.35 -8.77
CA LEU A 31 -4.47 4.66 -9.22
C LEU A 31 -3.57 3.42 -9.07
N VAL A 32 -2.83 3.11 -10.12
CA VAL A 32 -1.88 2.01 -10.17
C VAL A 32 -0.48 2.52 -9.87
N LYS A 33 0.25 1.81 -9.01
CA LYS A 33 1.62 2.15 -8.66
C LYS A 33 2.55 1.83 -9.84
N VAL A 34 3.26 2.85 -10.33
CA VAL A 34 4.23 2.72 -11.44
C VAL A 34 5.67 2.56 -10.90
N GLY A 35 5.90 2.90 -9.63
CA GLY A 35 7.20 2.71 -8.96
C GLY A 35 7.71 4.00 -8.32
N SER A 36 8.68 3.92 -7.41
CA SER A 36 9.31 5.09 -6.77
C SER A 36 8.34 6.12 -6.14
N GLY A 37 7.16 5.67 -5.71
CA GLY A 37 6.12 6.56 -5.16
C GLY A 37 5.25 7.24 -6.23
N LEU A 38 5.45 6.92 -7.52
CA LEU A 38 4.64 7.38 -8.63
C LEU A 38 3.42 6.49 -8.84
N PHE A 39 2.34 7.14 -9.26
CA PHE A 39 1.05 6.55 -9.55
C PHE A 39 0.53 7.05 -10.90
N ALA A 40 -0.21 6.20 -11.60
CA ALA A 40 -0.92 6.54 -12.82
C ALA A 40 -2.37 6.08 -12.72
N PRO A 41 -3.32 6.78 -13.35
CA PRO A 41 -4.70 6.31 -13.40
C PRO A 41 -4.79 4.99 -14.18
N GLU A 42 -5.62 4.06 -13.72
CA GLU A 42 -5.90 2.81 -14.42
C GLU A 42 -6.58 3.05 -15.79
N ASP A 43 -7.45 4.06 -15.85
CA ASP A 43 -8.03 4.58 -17.10
C ASP A 43 -7.26 5.83 -17.52
N GLU A 44 -6.57 5.78 -18.65
CA GLU A 44 -5.80 6.92 -19.18
C GLU A 44 -6.68 8.14 -19.49
N MET A 45 -8.00 7.97 -19.59
CA MET A 45 -8.94 9.09 -19.76
C MET A 45 -9.22 9.84 -18.45
N ASP A 46 -8.93 9.25 -17.29
CA ASP A 46 -9.04 9.92 -15.98
C ASP A 46 -7.81 10.80 -15.74
N ALA A 47 -7.87 12.03 -16.25
CA ALA A 47 -6.81 13.02 -16.08
C ALA A 47 -6.80 13.70 -14.69
N GLY A 48 -7.77 13.39 -13.82
CA GLY A 48 -8.02 14.14 -12.60
C GLY A 48 -8.50 15.59 -12.84
N GLU A 49 -8.76 16.31 -11.76
CA GLU A 49 -9.18 17.71 -11.76
C GLU A 49 -8.23 18.56 -10.90
N PRO A 50 -8.05 19.86 -11.19
CA PRO A 50 -7.26 20.73 -10.32
C PRO A 50 -7.78 20.73 -8.87
N ALA A 51 -6.89 20.47 -7.92
CA ALA A 51 -7.25 20.38 -6.51
C ALA A 51 -7.73 21.74 -5.96
N LYS A 52 -8.92 21.77 -5.34
CA LYS A 52 -9.56 23.00 -4.88
C LYS A 52 -9.02 23.52 -3.54
N GLU A 53 -8.62 22.61 -2.64
CA GLU A 53 -8.25 22.94 -1.26
C GLU A 53 -6.82 22.52 -0.88
N ALA A 54 -5.99 22.20 -1.88
CA ALA A 54 -4.62 21.79 -1.63
C ALA A 54 -3.79 22.91 -1.00
N LYS A 55 -2.97 22.56 0.01
CA LYS A 55 -2.03 23.47 0.66
C LYS A 55 -0.63 22.90 0.59
N VAL A 56 0.32 23.72 0.16
CA VAL A 56 1.74 23.37 0.09
C VAL A 56 2.44 23.78 1.38
N ARG A 57 3.36 22.94 1.87
CA ARG A 57 4.18 23.21 3.05
C ARG A 57 5.66 23.07 2.70
N GLN A 58 6.32 24.20 2.43
CA GLN A 58 7.75 24.20 2.11
C GLN A 58 8.60 23.75 3.31
N GLY A 59 9.60 22.90 3.04
CA GLY A 59 10.52 22.38 4.07
C GLY A 59 9.99 21.19 4.87
N TYR A 60 8.83 20.65 4.50
CA TYR A 60 8.26 19.43 5.09
C TYR A 60 8.42 18.25 4.15
N LEU A 61 8.60 17.06 4.72
CA LEU A 61 8.58 15.78 4.01
C LEU A 61 7.40 14.95 4.54
N GLU A 62 6.62 14.38 3.64
CA GLU A 62 5.52 13.48 4.01
C GLU A 62 6.07 12.17 4.57
N GLY A 63 5.58 11.78 5.75
CA GLY A 63 5.92 10.52 6.39
C GLY A 63 5.01 9.39 5.93
N SER A 64 5.43 8.15 6.16
CA SER A 64 4.54 7.00 5.94
C SER A 64 3.37 7.02 6.92
N ASN A 65 2.19 6.66 6.42
CA ASN A 65 0.99 6.43 7.24
C ASN A 65 0.97 5.02 7.88
N VAL A 66 2.03 4.22 7.71
CA VAL A 66 2.10 2.83 8.19
C VAL A 66 2.61 2.77 9.63
N ARG A 67 2.00 1.91 10.45
CA ARG A 67 2.38 1.68 11.86
C ARG A 67 3.05 0.33 12.00
N ALA A 68 4.38 0.32 12.00
CA ALA A 68 5.19 -0.91 11.92
C ALA A 68 4.84 -1.98 12.98
N ILE A 69 4.47 -1.58 14.21
CA ILE A 69 4.10 -2.53 15.27
C ILE A 69 2.82 -3.28 14.92
N GLU A 70 1.81 -2.60 14.37
CA GLU A 70 0.53 -3.21 14.01
C GLU A 70 0.72 -4.17 12.84
N GLU A 71 1.47 -3.75 11.82
CA GLU A 71 1.81 -4.60 10.67
C GLU A 71 2.59 -5.86 11.07
N MET A 72 3.53 -5.77 12.02
CA MET A 72 4.25 -6.94 12.52
C MET A 72 3.32 -7.92 13.24
N VAL A 73 2.34 -7.42 14.00
CA VAL A 73 1.35 -8.27 14.67
C VAL A 73 0.49 -8.99 13.64
N GLU A 74 0.03 -8.30 12.59
CA GLU A 74 -0.72 -8.94 11.49
C GLU A 74 0.09 -10.00 10.76
N MET A 75 1.39 -9.74 10.52
CA MET A 75 2.31 -10.73 9.96
C MET A 75 2.45 -11.96 10.87
N LEU A 76 2.61 -11.77 12.18
CA LEU A 76 2.70 -12.88 13.15
C LEU A 76 1.42 -13.70 13.22
N LEU A 77 0.25 -13.05 13.15
CA LEU A 77 -1.04 -13.73 13.10
C LEU A 77 -1.16 -14.57 11.82
N SER A 78 -0.75 -14.02 10.69
CA SER A 78 -0.72 -14.73 9.40
C SER A 78 0.22 -15.95 9.45
N TYR A 79 1.39 -15.79 10.06
CA TYR A 79 2.35 -16.89 10.26
C TYR A 79 1.79 -18.00 11.15
N ARG A 80 1.17 -17.66 12.29
CA ARG A 80 0.56 -18.66 13.18
C ARG A 80 -0.60 -19.41 12.53
N ARG A 81 -1.40 -18.73 11.70
CA ARG A 81 -2.46 -19.39 10.92
C ARG A 81 -1.86 -20.40 9.95
N TYR A 82 -0.84 -19.99 9.20
CA TYR A 82 -0.12 -20.88 8.30
C TYR A 82 0.47 -22.10 9.02
N GLU A 83 1.06 -21.92 10.20
CA GLU A 83 1.60 -23.03 11.01
C GLU A 83 0.49 -24.00 11.47
N ALA A 84 -0.64 -23.46 11.93
CA ALA A 84 -1.78 -24.26 12.35
C ALA A 84 -2.37 -25.08 11.19
N ASP A 85 -2.52 -24.46 10.02
CA ASP A 85 -3.00 -25.12 8.80
C ASP A 85 -2.04 -26.24 8.35
N HIS A 86 -0.73 -25.97 8.35
CA HIS A 86 0.29 -26.97 8.02
C HIS A 86 0.24 -28.16 8.98
N LYS A 87 0.08 -27.91 10.29
CA LYS A 87 -0.02 -28.97 11.30
C LYS A 87 -1.30 -29.79 11.13
N ALA A 88 -2.42 -29.16 10.77
CA ALA A 88 -3.67 -29.85 10.50
C ALA A 88 -3.53 -30.81 9.30
N ILE A 89 -2.88 -30.38 8.21
CA ILE A 89 -2.56 -31.24 7.06
C ILE A 89 -1.70 -32.43 7.49
N GLN A 90 -0.64 -32.19 8.26
CA GLN A 90 0.23 -33.27 8.72
C GLN A 90 -0.53 -34.31 9.55
N ILE A 91 -1.40 -33.88 10.46
CA ILE A 91 -2.24 -34.77 11.27
C ILE A 91 -3.19 -35.57 10.37
N GLN A 92 -3.74 -34.94 9.33
CA GLN A 92 -4.61 -35.60 8.37
C GLN A 92 -3.85 -36.69 7.59
N ASP A 93 -2.65 -36.39 7.09
CA ASP A 93 -1.79 -37.35 6.39
C ASP A 93 -1.36 -38.51 7.29
N GLU A 94 -0.99 -38.23 8.55
CA GLU A 94 -0.67 -39.27 9.53
C GLU A 94 -1.89 -40.18 9.82
N THR A 95 -3.08 -39.59 9.92
CA THR A 95 -4.34 -40.33 10.14
C THR A 95 -4.67 -41.22 8.95
N LEU A 96 -4.54 -40.69 7.72
CA LEU A 96 -4.71 -41.46 6.48
C LEU A 96 -3.67 -42.58 6.37
N GLY A 97 -2.41 -42.30 6.68
CA GLY A 97 -1.35 -43.30 6.65
C GLY A 97 -1.59 -44.45 7.64
N LYS A 98 -2.07 -44.15 8.85
CA LYS A 98 -2.47 -45.19 9.81
C LYS A 98 -3.67 -45.99 9.32
N ALA A 99 -4.72 -45.32 8.84
CA ALA A 99 -5.91 -45.99 8.33
C ALA A 99 -5.59 -46.97 7.18
N VAL A 100 -4.75 -46.55 6.21
CA VAL A 100 -4.37 -47.39 5.07
C VAL A 100 -3.54 -48.60 5.51
N ASN A 101 -2.56 -48.42 6.40
CA ASN A 101 -1.67 -49.51 6.82
C ASN A 101 -2.33 -50.49 7.80
N GLU A 102 -3.18 -49.98 8.71
CA GLU A 102 -3.81 -50.79 9.77
C GLU A 102 -5.11 -51.47 9.30
N LEU A 103 -5.93 -50.81 8.47
CA LEU A 103 -7.17 -51.41 7.93
C LEU A 103 -6.95 -52.16 6.61
N GLY A 104 -5.87 -51.87 5.87
CA GLY A 104 -5.52 -52.58 4.62
C GLY A 104 -4.97 -54.00 4.84
N THR A 105 -4.65 -54.37 6.09
CA THR A 105 -4.25 -55.73 6.45
C THR A 105 -5.46 -56.56 6.85
N VAL A 106 -6.44 -56.71 5.94
CA VAL A 106 -7.43 -57.79 6.03
C VAL A 106 -7.01 -58.86 5.04
N ARG A 107 -6.45 -59.95 5.56
CA ARG A 107 -6.30 -61.23 4.85
C ARG A 107 -7.63 -61.96 4.83
#